data_AF-A0A537M5N1-F1
#
_entry.id   AF-A0A537M5N1-F1
#
_cell.length_a   1.000
_cell.length_b   1.000
_cell.length_c   1.000
_cell.angle_alpha   90.00
_cell.angle_beta   90.00
_cell.angle_gamma   90.00
#
_symmetry.space_group_name_H-M   'P 1'
#
loop_
_entity.id
_entity.type
_entity.pdbx_description
1 polymer ?
#
loop_
_entity_poly.entity_id
_entity_poly.type
_entity_poly.pdbx_seq_one_letter_code
_entity_poly.pdbx_strand_id
1 'polypeptide(L)'
;MLNFSIYHTWRLHDTVLIRPGVPELDFLNGSAAGNNGGRPRHEVEFQGGVTKNGLGARLSANWQSGTTVNGSLNPGGGSTDDLFFSDLLTFNLRLFADLGAQRSLVREHPFFRGSRVTLSINNLFNNRLDVRDSNGVTPLSYQPGYIDPLGRSIRISFRKMFF
;
A
#
# COMPACT_ATOMS: atom_id res chain seq x y z
N MET A 1 -14.46 -19.59 -10.37
CA MET A 1 -13.99 -19.68 -8.98
C MET A 1 -14.03 -18.29 -8.36
N LEU A 2 -14.60 -18.18 -7.17
CA LEU A 2 -14.59 -16.99 -6.32
C LEU A 2 -13.68 -17.28 -5.12
N ASN A 3 -12.85 -16.32 -4.73
CA ASN A 3 -12.07 -16.38 -3.51
C ASN A 3 -12.00 -15.01 -2.83
N PHE A 4 -11.89 -15.02 -1.50
CA PHE A 4 -11.60 -13.82 -0.73
C PHE A 4 -10.89 -14.19 0.57
N SER A 5 -10.15 -13.23 1.12
CA SER A 5 -9.48 -13.32 2.41
C SER A 5 -9.42 -11.94 3.05
N ILE A 6 -9.50 -11.90 4.37
CA ILE A 6 -9.27 -10.70 5.16
C ILE A 6 -8.32 -11.04 6.30
N TYR A 7 -7.35 -10.18 6.55
CA TYR A 7 -6.40 -10.28 7.64
C TYR A 7 -6.45 -9.00 8.45
N HIS A 8 -6.47 -9.12 9.78
CA HIS A 8 -6.40 -7.98 10.70
C HIS A 8 -5.23 -8.18 11.65
N THR A 9 -4.23 -7.33 11.54
CA THR A 9 -3.07 -7.31 12.43
C THR A 9 -3.31 -6.34 13.58
N TRP A 10 -3.07 -6.80 14.81
CA TRP A 10 -3.11 -6.00 16.02
C TRP A 10 -1.71 -5.99 16.63
N ARG A 11 -1.11 -4.80 16.72
CA ARG A 11 0.13 -4.61 17.47
C ARG A 11 -0.18 -4.11 18.87
N LEU A 12 0.19 -4.90 19.87
CA LEU A 12 -0.02 -4.54 21.28
C LEU A 12 1.24 -3.94 21.90
N HIS A 13 2.42 -4.32 21.38
CA HIS A 13 3.72 -3.90 21.87
C HIS A 13 4.72 -3.95 20.71
N ASP A 14 5.45 -2.86 20.49
CA ASP A 14 6.49 -2.77 19.44
C ASP A 14 7.56 -1.76 19.88
N THR A 15 8.56 -2.28 20.58
CA THR A 15 9.62 -1.48 21.20
C THR A 15 11.00 -2.01 20.87
N VAL A 16 11.99 -1.12 20.82
CA VAL A 16 13.40 -1.46 20.56
C VAL A 16 14.32 -0.66 21.46
N LEU A 17 15.14 -1.37 22.24
CA LEU A 17 16.26 -0.78 22.97
C LEU A 17 17.52 -0.77 22.11
N ILE A 18 17.98 0.42 21.72
CA ILE A 18 19.16 0.57 20.86
C ILE A 18 20.44 0.15 21.60
N ARG A 19 20.60 0.59 22.85
CA ARG A 19 21.73 0.23 23.72
C ARG A 19 21.37 0.44 25.20
N PRO A 20 22.09 -0.19 26.14
CA PRO A 20 21.95 0.12 27.55
C PRO A 20 22.16 1.62 27.84
N GLY A 21 21.30 2.20 28.68
CA GLY A 21 21.43 3.59 29.16
C GLY A 21 20.79 4.67 28.28
N VAL A 22 20.08 4.31 27.21
CA VAL A 22 19.20 5.24 26.47
C VAL A 22 17.74 4.84 26.59
N PRO A 23 16.77 5.77 26.45
CA PRO A 23 15.36 5.42 26.41
C PRO A 23 15.07 4.40 25.32
N GLU A 24 14.14 3.49 25.61
CA GLU A 24 13.62 2.56 24.62
C GLU A 24 12.77 3.32 23.59
N LEU A 25 12.87 2.91 22.32
CA LEU A 25 11.98 3.42 21.29
C LEU A 25 10.68 2.63 21.34
N ASP A 26 9.55 3.35 21.46
CA ASP A 26 8.21 2.79 21.36
C ASP A 26 7.54 3.27 20.08
N PHE A 27 7.46 2.38 19.09
CA PHE A 27 6.94 2.71 17.76
C PHE A 27 5.41 2.81 17.72
N LEU A 28 4.70 2.34 18.76
CA LEU A 28 3.25 2.50 18.87
C LEU A 28 2.86 3.79 19.59
N ASN A 29 3.80 4.41 20.31
CA ASN A 29 3.55 5.57 21.17
C ASN A 29 4.57 6.70 20.95
N GLY A 30 4.82 7.08 19.69
CA GLY A 30 5.50 8.34 19.38
C GLY A 30 6.92 8.21 18.82
N SER A 31 7.54 7.02 18.82
CA SER A 31 8.84 6.86 18.15
C SER A 31 8.66 6.62 16.65
N ALA A 32 9.53 7.25 15.85
CA ALA A 32 9.54 7.03 14.40
C ALA A 32 10.10 5.64 14.06
N ALA A 33 9.36 4.87 13.28
CA ALA A 33 9.81 3.59 12.73
C ALA A 33 10.40 3.71 11.31
N GLY A 34 10.24 4.88 10.69
CA GLY A 34 10.78 5.23 9.37
C GLY A 34 10.14 6.51 8.82
N ASN A 35 10.29 6.73 7.52
CA ASN A 35 9.80 7.96 6.85
C ASN A 35 8.27 8.08 6.80
N ASN A 36 7.52 7.03 7.14
CA ASN A 36 6.05 7.04 7.12
C ASN A 36 5.45 7.11 8.53
N GLY A 37 6.26 7.51 9.52
CA GLY A 37 5.82 7.68 10.90
C GLY A 37 6.15 6.49 11.81
N GLY A 38 5.29 6.26 12.80
CA GLY A 38 5.37 5.14 13.72
C GLY A 38 4.87 3.83 13.09
N ARG A 39 4.65 2.80 13.91
CA ARG A 39 4.05 1.54 13.49
C ARG A 39 2.53 1.60 13.68
N PRO A 40 1.71 1.34 12.64
CA PRO A 40 0.27 1.28 12.78
C PRO A 40 -0.15 0.22 13.80
N ARG A 41 -1.03 0.59 14.72
CA ARG A 41 -1.57 -0.35 15.72
C ARG A 41 -2.49 -1.39 15.08
N HIS A 42 -3.24 -0.97 14.07
CA HIS A 42 -4.15 -1.82 13.33
C HIS A 42 -3.88 -1.74 11.84
N GLU A 43 -3.82 -2.90 11.20
CA GLU A 43 -3.77 -3.01 9.74
C GLU A 43 -4.79 -4.05 9.29
N VAL A 44 -5.50 -3.73 8.22
CA VAL A 44 -6.47 -4.63 7.60
C VAL A 44 -6.10 -4.81 6.13
N GLU A 45 -5.86 -6.05 5.75
CA GLU A 45 -5.61 -6.44 4.37
C GLU A 45 -6.77 -7.28 3.86
N PHE A 46 -7.36 -6.85 2.75
CA PHE A 46 -8.41 -7.57 2.05
C PHE A 46 -7.91 -7.97 0.66
N GLN A 47 -8.20 -9.20 0.26
CA GLN A 47 -8.00 -9.67 -1.10
C GLN A 47 -9.25 -10.42 -1.57
N GLY A 48 -9.71 -10.13 -2.78
CA GLY A 48 -10.86 -10.77 -3.40
C GLY A 48 -10.63 -11.00 -4.88
N GLY A 49 -11.17 -12.09 -5.42
CA GLY A 49 -11.00 -12.41 -6.83
C GLY A 49 -12.09 -13.30 -7.38
N VAL A 50 -12.42 -13.07 -8.65
CA VAL A 50 -13.34 -13.91 -9.42
C VAL A 50 -12.68 -14.28 -10.73
N THR A 51 -12.84 -15.54 -11.12
CA THR A 51 -12.32 -16.08 -12.38
C THR A 51 -13.36 -16.99 -13.03
N LYS A 52 -13.53 -16.85 -14.35
CA LYS A 52 -14.42 -17.70 -15.14
C LYS A 52 -13.89 -17.78 -16.57
N ASN A 53 -13.72 -18.99 -17.07
CA ASN A 53 -13.34 -19.25 -18.47
C ASN A 53 -12.11 -18.44 -18.94
N GLY A 54 -11.06 -18.31 -18.12
CA GLY A 54 -9.86 -17.54 -18.46
C GLY A 54 -9.98 -16.02 -18.31
N LEU A 55 -11.15 -15.50 -17.96
CA LEU A 55 -11.34 -14.10 -17.57
C LEU A 55 -11.32 -13.98 -16.06
N GLY A 56 -10.80 -12.87 -15.53
CA GLY A 56 -10.89 -12.64 -14.11
C GLY A 56 -10.59 -11.23 -13.66
N ALA A 57 -11.01 -10.96 -12.43
CA ALA A 57 -10.76 -9.73 -11.71
C ALA A 57 -10.19 -10.06 -10.33
N ARG A 58 -9.26 -9.24 -9.84
CA ARG A 58 -8.75 -9.25 -8.48
C ARG A 58 -8.79 -7.85 -7.91
N LEU A 59 -9.27 -7.72 -6.69
CA LEU A 59 -9.27 -6.50 -5.90
C LEU A 59 -8.44 -6.76 -4.63
N SER A 60 -7.56 -5.84 -4.27
CA SER A 60 -6.94 -5.81 -2.95
C SER A 60 -7.22 -4.46 -2.30
N ALA A 61 -7.50 -4.45 -1.00
CA ALA A 61 -7.58 -3.24 -0.21
C ALA A 61 -6.65 -3.35 0.99
N ASN A 62 -5.89 -2.29 1.27
CA ASN A 62 -5.00 -2.23 2.43
C ASN A 62 -5.36 -0.99 3.23
N TRP A 63 -5.70 -1.19 4.49
CA TRP A 63 -5.93 -0.13 5.47
C TRP A 63 -4.91 -0.22 6.58
N GLN A 64 -4.42 0.93 7.02
CA GLN A 64 -3.60 1.07 8.22
C GLN A 64 -4.14 2.23 9.06
N SER A 65 -4.12 2.07 10.39
CA SER A 65 -4.46 3.14 11.33
C SER A 65 -3.41 4.25 11.30
N GLY A 66 -3.83 5.48 11.63
CA GLY A 66 -2.91 6.61 11.80
C GLY A 66 -1.88 6.37 12.92
N THR A 67 -0.80 7.16 12.87
CA THR A 67 0.28 7.13 13.86
C THR A 67 0.69 8.54 14.23
N THR A 68 1.39 8.66 15.35
CA THR A 68 1.99 9.91 15.80
C THR A 68 3.49 9.68 15.99
N VAL A 69 4.29 10.64 15.56
CA VAL A 69 5.70 10.72 15.91
C VAL A 69 5.89 11.96 16.77
N ASN A 70 6.36 11.76 17.98
CA ASN A 70 6.64 12.85 18.90
C ASN A 70 7.93 13.53 18.48
N GLY A 71 7.92 14.85 18.52
CA GLY A 71 9.09 15.66 18.31
C GLY A 71 10.19 15.36 19.34
N SER A 72 11.46 15.39 18.90
CA SER A 72 12.60 15.34 19.82
C SER A 72 13.09 16.75 20.15
N LEU A 73 13.57 16.92 21.38
CA LEU A 73 14.46 18.03 21.71
C LEU A 73 15.77 17.83 20.97
N ASN A 74 16.12 18.79 20.13
CA ASN A 74 17.40 18.82 19.43
C ASN A 74 18.48 19.25 20.45
N PRO A 75 19.66 18.60 20.52
CA PRO A 75 20.73 18.98 21.44
C PRO A 75 21.22 20.44 21.28
N GLY A 76 20.88 21.09 20.17
CA GLY A 76 21.13 22.50 19.88
C GLY A 76 20.01 23.48 20.28
N GLY A 77 18.99 23.05 21.05
CA GLY A 77 18.01 23.96 21.66
C GLY A 77 16.74 24.27 20.87
N GLY A 78 16.36 23.44 19.90
CA GLY A 78 15.06 23.52 19.21
C GLY A 78 14.22 22.27 19.45
N SER A 79 12.89 22.39 19.50
CA SER A 79 11.97 21.25 19.41
C SER A 79 11.60 21.04 17.95
N THR A 80 11.64 19.80 17.46
CA THR A 80 10.85 19.45 16.27
C THR A 80 9.40 19.31 16.71
N ASP A 81 8.44 19.77 15.91
CA ASP A 81 7.02 19.59 16.22
C ASP A 81 6.60 18.11 16.10
N ASP A 82 5.56 17.73 16.84
CA ASP A 82 4.92 16.43 16.68
C ASP A 82 4.34 16.29 15.28
N LEU A 83 4.44 15.10 14.70
CA LEU A 83 3.91 14.77 13.39
C LEU A 83 2.78 13.75 13.51
N PHE A 84 1.64 14.08 12.92
CA PHE A 84 0.44 13.27 12.85
C PHE A 84 0.31 12.68 11.46
N PHE A 85 0.37 11.35 11.37
CA PHE A 85 0.21 10.59 10.14
C PHE A 85 -1.22 10.03 10.10
N SER A 86 -1.96 10.33 9.04
CA SER A 86 -3.35 9.88 8.90
C SER A 86 -3.46 8.35 8.81
N ASP A 87 -4.67 7.84 9.00
CA ASP A 87 -4.97 6.51 8.48
C ASP A 87 -4.92 6.52 6.95
N LEU A 88 -4.74 5.34 6.35
CA LEU A 88 -4.62 5.24 4.90
C LEU A 88 -5.31 3.98 4.40
N LEU A 89 -6.33 4.16 3.56
CA LEU A 89 -6.98 3.10 2.81
C LEU A 89 -6.62 3.21 1.33
N THR A 90 -6.07 2.13 0.75
CA THR A 90 -5.74 2.03 -0.67
C THR A 90 -6.43 0.83 -1.31
N PHE A 91 -6.73 0.93 -2.60
CA PHE A 91 -7.34 -0.14 -3.39
C PHE A 91 -6.56 -0.38 -4.66
N ASN A 92 -6.32 -1.65 -5.01
CA ASN A 92 -5.71 -2.03 -6.27
C ASN A 92 -6.64 -2.98 -7.02
N LEU A 93 -6.83 -2.73 -8.32
CA LEU A 93 -7.67 -3.52 -9.20
C LEU A 93 -6.81 -4.15 -10.29
N ARG A 94 -7.01 -5.45 -10.55
CA ARG A 94 -6.37 -6.17 -11.65
C ARG A 94 -7.42 -6.95 -12.43
N LEU A 95 -7.58 -6.61 -13.70
CA LEU A 95 -8.39 -7.34 -14.67
C LEU A 95 -7.47 -8.12 -15.60
N PHE A 96 -7.82 -9.36 -15.93
CA PHE A 96 -7.03 -10.16 -16.86
C PHE A 96 -7.90 -11.03 -17.76
N ALA A 97 -7.37 -11.29 -18.95
CA ALA A 97 -7.96 -12.18 -19.93
C ALA A 97 -6.89 -13.13 -20.47
N ASP A 98 -7.04 -14.43 -20.20
CA ASP A 98 -6.34 -15.53 -20.84
C ASP A 98 -6.97 -15.79 -22.21
N LEU A 99 -6.42 -15.14 -23.23
CA LEU A 99 -6.91 -15.25 -24.60
C LEU A 99 -6.71 -16.69 -25.12
N GLY A 100 -5.66 -17.38 -24.68
CA GLY A 100 -5.42 -18.78 -25.01
C GLY A 100 -6.49 -19.75 -24.49
N ALA A 101 -7.26 -19.37 -23.45
CA ALA A 101 -8.37 -20.17 -22.94
C ALA A 101 -9.65 -19.98 -23.76
N GLN A 102 -9.72 -18.97 -24.63
CA GLN A 102 -10.86 -18.69 -25.50
C GLN A 102 -10.78 -19.53 -26.77
N ARG A 103 -11.44 -20.70 -26.77
CA ARG A 103 -11.36 -21.67 -27.87
C ARG A 103 -11.78 -21.09 -29.23
N SER A 104 -12.85 -20.30 -29.30
CA SER A 104 -13.30 -19.66 -30.55
C SER A 104 -12.23 -18.71 -31.11
N LEU A 105 -11.75 -17.80 -30.25
CA LEU A 105 -10.71 -16.83 -30.59
C LEU A 105 -9.43 -17.49 -31.08
N VAL A 106 -8.97 -18.56 -30.43
CA VAL A 106 -7.74 -19.27 -30.83
C VAL A 106 -7.93 -20.03 -32.14
N ARG A 107 -9.12 -20.54 -32.44
CA ARG A 107 -9.41 -21.20 -33.72
C ARG A 107 -9.35 -20.21 -34.89
N GLU A 108 -9.93 -19.02 -34.71
CA GLU A 108 -9.92 -17.96 -35.73
C GLU A 108 -8.55 -17.30 -35.83
N HIS A 109 -7.87 -17.11 -34.69
CA HIS A 109 -6.58 -16.43 -34.59
C HIS A 109 -5.61 -17.22 -33.69
N PRO A 110 -4.86 -18.19 -34.26
CA PRO A 110 -3.93 -19.05 -33.51
C PRO A 110 -2.84 -18.29 -32.74
N PHE A 111 -2.53 -17.06 -33.15
CA PHE A 111 -1.61 -16.15 -32.45
C PHE A 111 -1.95 -15.99 -30.96
N PHE A 112 -3.23 -16.02 -30.57
CA PHE A 112 -3.63 -15.84 -29.18
C PHE A 112 -3.42 -17.06 -28.27
N ARG A 113 -2.99 -18.19 -28.84
CA ARG A 113 -2.56 -19.35 -28.04
C ARG A 113 -1.43 -18.95 -27.10
N GLY A 114 -1.60 -19.20 -25.80
CA GLY A 114 -0.60 -18.81 -24.79
C GLY A 114 -0.48 -17.30 -24.55
N SER A 115 -1.48 -16.52 -24.95
CA SER A 115 -1.51 -15.05 -24.74
C SER A 115 -2.39 -14.65 -23.55
N ARG A 116 -1.96 -13.61 -22.83
CA ARG A 116 -2.72 -12.96 -21.76
C ARG A 116 -2.65 -11.44 -21.90
N VAL A 117 -3.79 -10.77 -21.70
CA VAL A 117 -3.87 -9.31 -21.49
C VAL A 117 -4.18 -9.05 -20.02
N THR A 118 -3.62 -7.98 -19.46
CA THR A 118 -3.88 -7.56 -18.08
C THR A 118 -3.93 -6.04 -17.99
N LEU A 119 -4.98 -5.52 -17.34
CA LEU A 119 -5.09 -4.14 -16.89
C LEU A 119 -4.89 -4.12 -15.37
N SER A 120 -3.97 -3.31 -14.87
CA SER A 120 -3.72 -3.11 -13.44
C SER A 120 -3.86 -1.63 -13.11
N ILE A 121 -4.66 -1.32 -12.10
CA ILE A 121 -4.79 0.02 -11.53
C ILE A 121 -4.36 -0.07 -10.08
N ASN A 122 -3.24 0.55 -9.73
CA ASN A 122 -2.82 0.66 -8.34
C ASN A 122 -3.31 1.99 -7.76
N ASN A 123 -3.69 1.99 -6.49
CA ASN A 123 -4.27 3.13 -5.79
C ASN A 123 -5.43 3.76 -6.59
N LEU A 124 -6.50 2.99 -6.77
CA LEU A 124 -7.67 3.31 -7.60
C LEU A 124 -8.25 4.71 -7.32
N PHE A 125 -8.28 5.11 -6.06
CA PHE A 125 -8.81 6.39 -5.59
C PHE A 125 -7.75 7.49 -5.41
N ASN A 126 -6.48 7.22 -5.73
CA ASN A 126 -5.36 8.15 -5.55
C ASN A 126 -5.24 8.69 -4.12
N ASN A 127 -5.54 7.86 -3.12
CA ASN A 127 -5.46 8.25 -1.72
C ASN A 127 -3.99 8.19 -1.26
N ARG A 128 -3.55 9.14 -0.45
CA ARG A 128 -2.15 9.24 0.00
C ARG A 128 -2.11 9.52 1.49
N LEU A 129 -0.99 9.18 2.11
CA LEU A 129 -0.75 9.50 3.51
C LEU A 129 -0.74 11.02 3.71
N ASP A 130 -1.62 11.52 4.56
CA ASP A 130 -1.59 12.92 4.99
C ASP A 130 -0.75 13.02 6.26
N VAL A 131 0.12 14.02 6.30
CA VAL A 131 1.03 14.26 7.42
C VAL A 131 0.93 15.72 7.79
N ARG A 132 0.72 15.99 9.07
CA ARG A 132 0.58 17.35 9.60
C ARG A 132 1.40 17.51 10.86
N ASP A 133 1.95 18.69 11.06
CA ASP A 133 2.57 19.08 12.33
C ASP A 133 1.51 19.53 13.35
N SER A 134 1.95 19.94 14.54
CA SER A 134 1.11 20.50 15.60
C SER A 134 0.37 21.79 15.22
N ASN A 135 0.82 22.49 14.19
CA ASN A 135 0.16 23.69 13.65
C ASN A 135 -0.84 23.34 12.53
N GLY A 136 -0.99 22.05 12.20
CA GLY A 136 -1.86 21.56 11.13
C GLY A 136 -1.27 21.74 9.73
N VAL A 137 0.01 22.08 9.61
CA VAL A 137 0.71 22.31 8.35
C VAL A 137 1.40 21.01 7.92
N THR A 138 1.34 20.68 6.62
CA THR A 138 2.13 19.56 6.07
C THR A 138 3.56 20.03 5.81
N PRO A 139 4.58 19.46 6.49
CA PRO A 139 5.96 19.85 6.26
C PRO A 139 6.42 19.48 4.84
N LEU A 140 7.40 20.21 4.31
CA LEU A 140 7.86 20.05 2.92
C LEU A 140 8.25 18.62 2.57
N SER A 141 8.97 17.92 3.45
CA SER A 141 9.41 16.53 3.24
C SER A 141 8.25 15.53 3.16
N TYR A 142 7.08 15.90 3.69
CA TYR A 142 5.90 15.05 3.75
C TYR A 142 4.80 15.48 2.79
N GLN A 143 5.09 16.38 1.84
CA GLN A 143 4.11 16.67 0.80
C GLN A 143 3.76 15.37 0.04
N PRO A 144 2.50 15.18 -0.37
CA PRO A 144 2.04 13.90 -0.90
C PRO A 144 2.83 13.39 -2.12
N GLY A 145 3.46 14.27 -2.90
CA GLY A 145 4.30 13.92 -4.05
C GLY A 145 5.71 13.43 -3.69
N TYR A 146 6.22 13.74 -2.49
CA TYR A 146 7.50 13.23 -2.01
C TYR A 146 7.36 11.87 -1.33
N ILE A 147 6.24 11.63 -0.64
CA ILE A 147 5.94 10.33 0.00
C ILE A 147 5.54 9.29 -1.05
N ASP A 148 4.57 9.62 -1.91
CA ASP A 148 4.06 8.75 -2.96
C ASP A 148 4.07 9.49 -4.30
N PRO A 149 5.21 9.49 -5.03
CA PRO A 149 5.33 10.24 -6.28
C PRO A 149 4.44 9.67 -7.39
N LEU A 150 4.12 8.37 -7.36
CA LEU A 150 3.31 7.73 -8.38
C LEU A 150 1.82 7.97 -8.14
N GLY A 151 1.35 7.85 -6.89
CA GLY A 151 -0.07 7.84 -6.58
C GLY A 151 -0.81 6.76 -7.37
N ARG A 152 -1.89 7.14 -8.04
CA ARG A 152 -2.62 6.26 -8.95
C ARG A 152 -1.80 5.96 -10.20
N SER A 153 -1.55 4.67 -10.44
CA SER A 153 -0.89 4.20 -11.67
C SER A 153 -1.73 3.19 -12.42
N ILE A 154 -1.73 3.30 -13.75
CA ILE A 154 -2.46 2.41 -14.66
C ILE A 154 -1.45 1.71 -15.57
N ARG A 155 -1.54 0.37 -15.65
CA ARG A 155 -0.66 -0.45 -16.47
C ARG A 155 -1.47 -1.42 -17.31
N ILE A 156 -1.20 -1.42 -18.62
CA ILE A 156 -1.66 -2.45 -19.54
C ILE A 156 -0.47 -3.33 -19.88
N SER A 157 -0.68 -4.65 -19.90
CA SER A 157 0.37 -5.62 -20.22
C SER A 157 -0.19 -6.71 -21.12
N PHE A 158 0.57 -7.04 -22.16
CA PHE A 158 0.35 -8.19 -23.01
C PHE A 158 1.51 -9.17 -22.80
N ARG A 159 1.19 -10.46 -22.60
CA ARG A 159 2.17 -11.54 -22.45
C ARG A 159 1.87 -12.62 -23.47
N LYS A 160 2.89 -13.08 -24.19
CA LYS A 160 2.83 -14.20 -25.15
C LYS A 160 3.85 -15.27 -24.75
N MET A 161 3.41 -16.52 -24.65
CA MET A 161 4.31 -17.67 -24.58
C MET A 161 4.51 -18.28 -25.97
N PHE A 162 5.75 -18.61 -26.29
CA PHE A 162 6.15 -19.27 -27.54
C PHE A 162 6.47 -20.74 -27.21
N PHE A 163 6.03 -21.64 -28.08
CA PHE A 163 6.20 -23.08 -27.99
C PHE A 163 6.54 -23.62 -29.36
#